data_AF-A0A353Q8Q1-F1
#
_entry.id   AF-A0A353Q8Q1-F1
#
_cell.length_a   1.000
_cell.length_b   1.000
_cell.length_c   1.000
_cell.angle_alpha   90.00
_cell.angle_beta   90.00
_cell.angle_gamma   90.00
#
_symmetry.space_group_name_H-M   'P 1'
#
loop_
_entity.id
_entity.type
_entity.pdbx_description
1 polymer ?
#
loop_
_entity_poly.entity_id
_entity_poly.type
_entity_poly.pdbx_seq_one_letter_code
_entity_poly.pdbx_strand_id
1 'polypeptide(L)'
;MSQICPLCGKKKAEEALFCDACTKTITSEYEITVPEATPSEAEFNETAPDAAFPLSDSEIRQEDPVYIRPQRPRRAKKAFLWIVVLAVIGTLAFFGYRYITRQGNLERTAWETAVKENTAESFLAYMETHPQGIHYEEAQQNLLKRKGEEATAWETMKASDNTAALRDFVRDYPKSPYNTLVKIRLDSLTWEGTLRENTAEAYSNYMVLSESGDFNGDYYAEAQKRYAMLFQSYPVDKAVLDSIQATVDGIFTAWSTANYAAITPFLAPSVSRFFDIGSAKREKITGQLSMEMAKSENAPRKLVPDIEAIQYEKTLDDRYKVNVPLVKTIGKDPDVKEIPGYIVHIELDSAFLVTAIYETKPYTYAP
;
A
#
# COMPACT_ATOMS: atom_id res chain seq x y z
N MET A 1 -15.59 -28.23 -1.95
CA MET A 1 -15.26 -26.78 -1.89
C MET A 1 -15.06 -26.39 -0.43
N SER A 2 -14.17 -25.45 -0.10
CA SER A 2 -13.94 -25.10 1.32
C SER A 2 -15.21 -24.48 1.91
N GLN A 3 -15.63 -24.96 3.09
CA GLN A 3 -16.79 -24.41 3.83
C GLN A 3 -16.40 -23.19 4.68
N ILE A 4 -15.27 -22.53 4.36
CA ILE A 4 -14.73 -21.41 5.11
C ILE A 4 -14.81 -20.17 4.21
N CYS A 5 -15.42 -19.12 4.73
CA CYS A 5 -15.56 -17.83 4.06
C CYS A 5 -14.18 -17.16 3.92
N PRO A 6 -13.76 -16.80 2.70
CA PRO A 6 -12.44 -16.25 2.45
C PRO A 6 -12.24 -14.83 3.02
N LEU A 7 -13.32 -14.12 3.35
CA LEU A 7 -13.25 -12.74 3.84
C LEU A 7 -13.08 -12.63 5.35
N CYS A 8 -13.65 -13.57 6.12
CA CYS A 8 -13.66 -13.49 7.58
C CYS A 8 -13.27 -14.79 8.29
N GLY A 9 -13.01 -15.88 7.55
CA GLY A 9 -12.65 -17.18 8.11
C GLY A 9 -13.79 -17.94 8.79
N LYS A 10 -15.04 -17.44 8.74
CA LYS A 10 -16.21 -18.12 9.34
C LYS A 10 -16.82 -19.15 8.39
N LYS A 11 -17.57 -20.13 8.93
CA LYS A 11 -18.21 -21.16 8.09
C LYS A 11 -19.27 -20.56 7.16
N LYS A 12 -19.37 -21.09 5.93
CA LYS A 12 -20.36 -20.72 4.91
C LYS A 12 -21.08 -21.95 4.36
N ALA A 13 -22.27 -21.74 3.79
CA ALA A 13 -23.02 -22.80 3.12
C ALA A 13 -22.23 -23.35 1.92
N GLU A 14 -22.48 -24.61 1.57
CA GLU A 14 -21.66 -25.38 0.62
C GLU A 14 -21.72 -24.83 -0.81
N GLU A 15 -22.85 -24.23 -1.17
CA GLU A 15 -23.12 -23.61 -2.48
C GLU A 15 -22.87 -22.08 -2.48
N ALA A 16 -22.63 -21.47 -1.31
CA ALA A 16 -22.42 -20.03 -1.19
C ALA A 16 -20.93 -19.68 -1.28
N LEU A 17 -20.58 -18.56 -1.91
CA LEU A 17 -19.18 -18.07 -2.02
C LEU A 17 -18.68 -17.38 -0.74
N PHE A 18 -19.56 -16.69 -0.02
CA PHE A 18 -19.28 -15.98 1.24
C PHE A 18 -20.29 -16.37 2.32
N CYS A 19 -20.01 -16.04 3.59
CA CYS A 19 -20.99 -16.20 4.67
C CYS A 19 -21.98 -15.02 4.68
N ASP A 20 -23.19 -15.24 5.20
CA ASP A 20 -24.26 -14.25 5.20
C ASP A 20 -23.87 -12.89 5.78
N ALA A 21 -23.00 -12.87 6.80
CA ALA A 21 -22.52 -11.63 7.40
C ALA A 21 -21.67 -10.81 6.41
N CYS A 22 -20.71 -11.44 5.72
CA CYS A 22 -19.89 -10.75 4.73
C CYS A 22 -20.69 -10.38 3.48
N THR A 23 -21.61 -11.25 3.06
CA THR A 23 -22.54 -10.94 1.95
C THR A 23 -23.36 -9.69 2.27
N LYS A 24 -23.93 -9.62 3.48
CA LYS A 24 -24.74 -8.48 3.92
C LYS A 24 -23.93 -7.19 4.04
N THR A 25 -22.67 -7.25 4.47
CA THR A 25 -21.78 -6.09 4.51
C THR A 25 -21.47 -5.57 3.10
N ILE A 26 -21.19 -6.47 2.15
CA ILE A 26 -20.95 -6.10 0.75
C ILE A 26 -22.20 -5.47 0.12
N THR A 27 -23.38 -6.04 0.38
CA THR A 27 -24.64 -5.51 -0.18
C THR A 27 -25.11 -4.23 0.53
N SER A 28 -24.76 -4.01 1.80
CA SER A 28 -25.17 -2.80 2.53
C SER A 28 -24.23 -1.61 2.38
N GLU A 29 -22.93 -1.84 2.10
CA GLU A 29 -22.00 -0.75 1.73
C GLU A 29 -22.15 -0.32 0.26
N TYR A 30 -22.77 -1.15 -0.58
CA TYR A 30 -23.14 -0.84 -1.96
C TYR A 30 -24.62 -1.14 -2.21
N GLU A 31 -25.52 -0.30 -1.71
CA GLU A 31 -26.94 -0.38 -2.09
C GLU A 31 -27.30 0.77 -3.03
N ILE A 32 -27.21 0.49 -4.34
CA ILE A 32 -28.07 1.11 -5.35
C ILE A 32 -29.43 0.43 -5.19
N THR A 33 -30.37 1.13 -4.57
CA THR A 33 -31.77 0.69 -4.51
C THR A 33 -32.41 0.91 -5.88
N VAL A 34 -32.98 -0.15 -6.45
CA VAL A 34 -33.86 -0.07 -7.63
C VAL A 34 -35.28 0.19 -7.11
N PRO A 35 -35.90 1.36 -7.37
CA PRO A 35 -37.27 1.60 -6.97
C PRO A 35 -38.24 1.01 -8.00
N GLU A 36 -39.18 0.21 -7.52
CA GLU A 36 -40.35 -0.25 -8.27
C GLU A 36 -41.32 0.93 -8.47
N ALA A 37 -41.59 1.28 -9.73
CA ALA A 37 -42.42 2.42 -10.09
C ALA A 37 -43.91 2.12 -9.88
N THR A 38 -44.54 2.83 -8.95
CA THR A 38 -45.99 3.13 -8.99
C THR A 38 -46.16 4.57 -9.47
N PRO A 39 -47.11 4.86 -10.38
CA PRO A 39 -47.28 6.21 -10.90
C PRO A 39 -48.24 7.01 -10.00
N SER A 40 -47.77 8.12 -9.44
CA SER A 40 -48.63 9.17 -8.91
C SER A 40 -48.46 10.46 -9.71
N GLU A 41 -49.59 11.03 -10.05
CA GLU A 41 -49.82 12.29 -10.76
C GLU A 41 -49.23 13.50 -10.02
N ALA A 42 -48.68 14.44 -10.80
CA ALA A 42 -48.63 15.87 -10.49
C ALA A 42 -48.35 16.59 -11.82
N GLU A 43 -49.37 17.18 -12.46
CA GLU A 43 -49.71 18.60 -12.32
C GLU A 43 -48.50 19.53 -12.46
N PHE A 44 -48.33 20.07 -13.67
CA PHE A 44 -47.52 21.25 -13.91
C PHE A 44 -48.46 22.40 -14.24
N ASN A 45 -48.49 23.37 -13.33
CA ASN A 45 -49.25 24.60 -13.41
C ASN A 45 -48.28 25.71 -13.80
N GLU A 46 -48.46 26.34 -14.96
CA GLU A 46 -47.81 27.59 -15.32
C GLU A 46 -48.87 28.61 -15.72
N THR A 47 -48.99 29.64 -14.88
CA THR A 47 -49.88 30.79 -15.04
C THR A 47 -49.16 31.90 -15.80
N ALA A 48 -49.76 32.27 -16.95
CA ALA A 48 -50.04 33.60 -17.54
C ALA A 48 -49.15 34.84 -17.24
N PRO A 49 -49.17 35.86 -18.13
CA PRO A 49 -50.24 36.85 -17.98
C PRO A 49 -50.87 37.40 -19.28
N ASP A 50 -52.18 37.60 -19.15
CA ASP A 50 -53.12 38.57 -19.73
C ASP A 50 -52.68 39.57 -20.82
N ALA A 51 -53.52 39.62 -21.87
CA ALA A 51 -54.03 40.88 -22.43
C ALA A 51 -55.44 40.66 -23.02
N ALA A 52 -56.33 41.60 -22.77
CA ALA A 52 -57.78 41.45 -22.83
C ALA A 52 -58.46 42.48 -23.78
N PHE A 53 -59.54 42.00 -24.44
CA PHE A 53 -60.71 42.70 -25.04
C PHE A 53 -60.53 43.59 -26.30
N PRO A 54 -61.62 43.89 -27.08
CA PRO A 54 -63.01 43.38 -27.04
C PRO A 54 -63.58 42.90 -28.41
N LEU A 55 -64.76 42.27 -28.36
CA LEU A 55 -65.67 41.99 -29.47
C LEU A 55 -66.43 43.25 -29.92
N SER A 56 -66.79 43.34 -31.20
CA SER A 56 -67.96 44.10 -31.66
C SER A 56 -68.56 43.50 -32.95
N ASP A 57 -69.89 43.48 -32.96
CA ASP A 57 -70.84 42.90 -33.90
C ASP A 57 -70.78 43.45 -35.34
N SER A 58 -71.20 42.62 -36.32
CA SER A 58 -72.53 42.76 -36.95
C SER A 58 -72.71 41.85 -38.18
N GLU A 59 -73.71 40.97 -38.05
CA GLU A 59 -74.71 40.49 -39.03
C GLU A 59 -74.41 40.55 -40.55
N ILE A 60 -74.67 39.45 -41.25
CA ILE A 60 -75.68 39.37 -42.33
C ILE A 60 -76.22 37.93 -42.43
N ARG A 61 -77.51 37.89 -42.78
CA ARG A 61 -78.52 36.86 -42.59
C ARG A 61 -78.73 35.99 -43.83
N GLN A 62 -78.84 34.68 -43.56
CA GLN A 62 -79.57 33.58 -44.22
C GLN A 62 -80.01 33.66 -45.70
N GLU A 63 -79.72 32.56 -46.42
CA GLU A 63 -80.69 31.81 -47.24
C GLU A 63 -80.37 30.28 -47.17
N ASP A 64 -81.36 29.46 -46.80
CA ASP A 64 -81.39 27.99 -46.77
C ASP A 64 -82.07 27.46 -48.07
N PRO A 65 -82.18 26.14 -48.36
CA PRO A 65 -81.25 25.01 -48.21
C PRO A 65 -81.21 24.11 -49.48
N VAL A 66 -80.24 23.21 -49.62
CA VAL A 66 -80.45 21.97 -50.40
C VAL A 66 -79.91 20.77 -49.65
N TYR A 67 -80.84 19.92 -49.21
CA TYR A 67 -80.61 18.67 -48.53
C TYR A 67 -80.30 17.57 -49.54
N ILE A 68 -79.09 17.02 -49.51
CA ILE A 68 -78.81 15.69 -50.07
C ILE A 68 -78.07 14.89 -48.99
N ARG A 69 -78.80 14.07 -48.25
CA ARG A 69 -78.23 12.81 -47.72
C ARG A 69 -78.40 11.78 -48.82
N PRO A 70 -77.32 11.05 -49.16
CA PRO A 70 -77.36 9.67 -48.69
C PRO A 70 -76.03 9.15 -48.12
N GLN A 71 -76.22 8.32 -47.09
CA GLN A 71 -75.52 7.06 -46.85
C GLN A 71 -74.07 7.09 -46.35
N ARG A 72 -73.97 6.82 -45.03
CA ARG A 72 -72.80 6.20 -44.40
C ARG A 72 -72.36 4.94 -45.18
N PRO A 73 -71.09 4.82 -45.60
CA PRO A 73 -70.51 3.51 -45.80
C PRO A 73 -70.04 3.00 -44.43
N ARG A 74 -70.80 2.08 -43.85
CA ARG A 74 -70.33 1.19 -42.77
C ARG A 74 -69.26 0.22 -43.33
N ARG A 75 -68.13 0.74 -43.83
CA ARG A 75 -66.93 -0.04 -44.23
C ARG A 75 -65.59 0.70 -44.05
N ALA A 76 -65.58 1.95 -43.59
CA ALA A 76 -64.34 2.72 -43.37
C ALA A 76 -63.74 2.62 -41.95
N LYS A 77 -64.52 2.18 -40.94
CA LYS A 77 -64.00 2.01 -39.56
C LYS A 77 -62.93 0.92 -39.44
N LYS A 78 -62.98 -0.12 -40.28
CA LYS A 78 -61.95 -1.15 -40.33
C LYS A 78 -60.68 -0.62 -41.01
N ALA A 79 -60.80 0.18 -42.07
CA ALA A 79 -59.64 0.76 -42.79
C ALA A 79 -58.87 1.79 -41.94
N PHE A 80 -59.57 2.66 -41.21
CA PHE A 80 -58.92 3.57 -40.25
C PHE A 80 -58.24 2.82 -39.10
N LEU A 81 -58.87 1.75 -38.60
CA LEU A 81 -58.29 0.88 -37.57
C LEU A 81 -57.04 0.14 -38.09
N TRP A 82 -57.04 -0.29 -39.35
CA TRP A 82 -55.84 -0.84 -40.02
C TRP A 82 -54.73 0.20 -40.19
N ILE A 83 -55.05 1.45 -40.51
CA ILE A 83 -54.05 2.54 -40.61
C ILE A 83 -53.44 2.86 -39.24
N VAL A 84 -54.24 2.93 -38.19
CA VAL A 84 -53.75 3.15 -36.82
C VAL A 84 -52.90 1.96 -36.35
N VAL A 85 -53.32 0.73 -36.63
CA VAL A 85 -52.53 -0.47 -36.31
C VAL A 85 -51.19 -0.48 -37.06
N LEU A 86 -51.17 -0.14 -38.34
CA LEU A 86 -49.93 -0.03 -39.12
C LEU A 86 -49.02 1.11 -38.62
N ALA A 87 -49.59 2.23 -38.19
CA ALA A 87 -48.82 3.32 -37.58
C ALA A 87 -48.19 2.90 -36.25
N VAL A 88 -48.93 2.20 -35.39
CA VAL A 88 -48.42 1.66 -34.11
C VAL A 88 -47.32 0.61 -34.37
N ILE A 89 -47.52 -0.33 -35.29
CA ILE A 89 -46.50 -1.30 -35.68
C ILE A 89 -45.26 -0.61 -36.25
N GLY A 90 -45.45 0.40 -37.10
CA GLY A 90 -44.36 1.22 -37.65
C GLY A 90 -43.58 1.96 -36.57
N THR A 91 -44.26 2.52 -35.56
CA THR A 91 -43.59 3.15 -34.42
C THR A 91 -42.84 2.13 -33.56
N LEU A 92 -43.44 0.97 -33.24
CA LEU A 92 -42.77 -0.09 -32.48
C LEU A 92 -41.55 -0.66 -33.23
N ALA A 93 -41.65 -0.81 -34.55
CA ALA A 93 -40.53 -1.21 -35.40
C ALA A 93 -39.44 -0.13 -35.44
N PHE A 94 -39.81 1.16 -35.53
CA PHE A 94 -38.87 2.27 -35.49
C PHE A 94 -38.16 2.39 -34.13
N PHE A 95 -38.89 2.31 -33.01
CA PHE A 95 -38.31 2.33 -31.67
C PHE A 95 -37.50 1.07 -31.38
N GLY A 96 -37.95 -0.11 -31.81
CA GLY A 96 -37.20 -1.37 -31.69
C GLY A 96 -35.90 -1.35 -32.52
N TYR A 97 -35.96 -0.87 -33.77
CA TYR A 97 -34.78 -0.67 -34.60
C TYR A 97 -33.82 0.36 -33.97
N ARG A 98 -34.34 1.51 -33.54
CA ARG A 98 -33.54 2.53 -32.85
C ARG A 98 -32.91 2.02 -31.57
N TYR A 99 -33.61 1.18 -30.81
CA TYR A 99 -33.09 0.54 -29.60
C TYR A 99 -31.96 -0.43 -29.94
N ILE A 100 -32.18 -1.36 -30.87
CA ILE A 100 -31.18 -2.37 -31.27
C ILE A 100 -29.95 -1.73 -31.91
N THR A 101 -30.13 -0.83 -32.90
CA THR A 101 -29.03 -0.19 -33.61
C THR A 101 -28.24 0.77 -32.72
N ARG A 102 -28.89 1.47 -31.78
CA ARG A 102 -28.18 2.32 -30.81
C ARG A 102 -27.37 1.47 -29.83
N GLN A 103 -27.94 0.38 -29.31
CA GLN A 103 -27.24 -0.52 -28.38
C GLN A 103 -26.03 -1.20 -29.05
N GLY A 104 -26.17 -1.68 -30.29
CA GLY A 104 -25.04 -2.27 -31.02
C GLY A 104 -23.92 -1.27 -31.34
N ASN A 105 -24.25 -0.01 -31.61
CA ASN A 105 -23.22 1.02 -31.80
C ASN A 105 -22.48 1.36 -30.50
N LEU A 106 -23.20 1.43 -29.36
CA LEU A 106 -22.61 1.68 -28.05
C LEU A 106 -21.69 0.52 -27.62
N GLU A 107 -22.16 -0.72 -27.81
CA GLU A 107 -21.39 -1.92 -27.50
C GLU A 107 -20.11 -2.01 -28.34
N ARG A 108 -20.19 -1.74 -29.65
CA ARG A 108 -19.00 -1.67 -30.51
C ARG A 108 -18.01 -0.62 -30.04
N THR A 109 -18.47 0.59 -29.72
CA THR A 109 -17.58 1.66 -29.23
C THR A 109 -16.96 1.31 -27.87
N ALA A 110 -17.72 0.68 -26.97
CA ALA A 110 -17.20 0.20 -25.69
C ALA A 110 -16.14 -0.89 -25.90
N TRP A 111 -16.37 -1.82 -26.82
CA TRP A 111 -15.40 -2.86 -27.18
C TRP A 111 -14.12 -2.28 -27.80
N GLU A 112 -14.25 -1.38 -28.78
CA GLU A 112 -13.11 -0.69 -29.40
C GLU A 112 -12.29 0.06 -28.35
N THR A 113 -12.94 0.68 -27.37
CA THR A 113 -12.29 1.34 -26.24
C THR A 113 -11.56 0.32 -25.36
N ALA A 114 -12.21 -0.80 -25.02
CA ALA A 114 -11.62 -1.86 -24.20
C ALA A 114 -10.37 -2.46 -24.85
N VAL A 115 -10.41 -2.73 -26.16
CA VAL A 115 -9.27 -3.23 -26.94
C VAL A 115 -8.18 -2.18 -27.09
N LYS A 116 -8.54 -0.90 -27.25
CA LYS A 116 -7.57 0.20 -27.35
C LYS A 116 -6.83 0.41 -26.03
N GLU A 117 -7.54 0.38 -24.91
CA GLU A 117 -6.95 0.53 -23.58
C GLU A 117 -6.20 -0.74 -23.16
N ASN A 118 -6.72 -1.91 -23.53
CA ASN A 118 -6.07 -3.21 -23.36
C ASN A 118 -5.65 -3.50 -21.91
N THR A 119 -6.47 -3.08 -20.94
CA THR A 119 -6.25 -3.28 -19.50
C THR A 119 -7.27 -4.26 -18.92
N ALA A 120 -6.97 -4.84 -17.76
CA ALA A 120 -7.94 -5.70 -17.07
C ALA A 120 -9.23 -4.92 -16.73
N GLU A 121 -9.09 -3.65 -16.34
CA GLU A 121 -10.20 -2.76 -16.01
C GLU A 121 -11.07 -2.45 -17.23
N SER A 122 -10.46 -2.20 -18.39
CA SER A 122 -11.21 -1.84 -19.60
C SER A 122 -12.07 -3.01 -20.11
N PHE A 123 -11.54 -4.24 -20.03
CA PHE A 123 -12.33 -5.45 -20.33
C PHE A 123 -13.41 -5.73 -19.29
N LEU A 124 -13.13 -5.51 -18.00
CA LEU A 124 -14.14 -5.62 -16.94
C LEU A 124 -15.29 -4.63 -17.12
N ALA A 125 -14.98 -3.36 -17.41
CA ALA A 125 -15.97 -2.31 -17.64
C ALA A 125 -16.86 -2.63 -18.86
N TYR A 126 -16.28 -3.17 -19.94
CA TYR A 126 -17.05 -3.66 -21.07
C TYR A 126 -18.00 -4.80 -20.67
N MET A 127 -17.52 -5.80 -19.93
CA MET A 127 -18.34 -6.94 -19.49
C MET A 127 -19.48 -6.51 -18.55
N GLU A 128 -19.25 -5.51 -17.70
CA GLU A 128 -20.25 -4.95 -16.78
C GLU A 128 -21.33 -4.15 -17.51
N THR A 129 -20.93 -3.33 -18.48
CA THR A 129 -21.86 -2.49 -19.27
C THR A 129 -22.59 -3.27 -20.36
N HIS A 130 -21.99 -4.35 -20.86
CA HIS A 130 -22.51 -5.18 -21.95
C HIS A 130 -22.46 -6.69 -21.60
N PRO A 131 -23.24 -7.17 -20.62
CA PRO A 131 -23.21 -8.57 -20.15
C PRO A 131 -23.71 -9.60 -21.17
N GLN A 132 -24.39 -9.14 -22.23
CA GLN A 132 -24.83 -9.95 -23.37
C GLN A 132 -24.19 -9.48 -24.70
N GLY A 133 -23.08 -8.74 -24.60
CA GLY A 133 -22.34 -8.23 -25.75
C GLY A 133 -21.72 -9.36 -26.58
N ILE A 134 -21.52 -9.12 -27.88
CA ILE A 134 -20.97 -10.13 -28.80
C ILE A 134 -19.52 -10.46 -28.44
N HIS A 135 -18.79 -9.49 -27.89
CA HIS A 135 -17.40 -9.64 -27.48
C HIS A 135 -17.23 -10.05 -26.02
N TYR A 136 -18.29 -10.47 -25.31
CA TYR A 136 -18.18 -10.83 -23.88
C TYR A 136 -17.16 -11.94 -23.61
N GLU A 137 -17.21 -13.03 -24.39
CA GLU A 137 -16.25 -14.14 -24.25
C GLU A 137 -14.81 -13.72 -24.57
N GLU A 138 -14.64 -12.86 -25.58
CA GLU A 138 -13.33 -12.34 -25.99
C GLU A 138 -12.76 -11.39 -24.92
N ALA A 139 -13.60 -10.53 -24.34
CA ALA A 139 -13.24 -9.68 -23.20
C ALA A 139 -12.82 -10.52 -21.99
N GLN A 140 -13.54 -11.60 -21.70
CA GLN A 140 -13.20 -12.52 -20.61
C GLN A 140 -11.86 -13.21 -20.84
N GLN A 141 -11.57 -13.67 -22.06
CA GLN A 141 -10.28 -14.30 -22.39
C GLN A 141 -9.12 -13.32 -22.27
N ASN A 142 -9.27 -12.10 -22.80
CA ASN A 142 -8.25 -11.06 -22.68
C ASN A 142 -8.01 -10.67 -21.22
N LEU A 143 -9.07 -10.54 -20.42
CA LEU A 143 -8.97 -10.30 -18.98
C LEU A 143 -8.17 -11.39 -18.26
N LEU A 144 -8.49 -12.67 -18.51
CA LEU A 144 -7.78 -13.80 -17.90
C LEU A 144 -6.30 -13.83 -18.32
N LYS A 145 -6.01 -13.57 -19.60
CA LYS A 145 -4.64 -13.48 -20.09
C LYS A 145 -3.86 -12.38 -19.38
N ARG A 146 -4.42 -11.17 -19.27
CA ARG A 146 -3.78 -10.03 -18.60
C ARG A 146 -3.50 -10.31 -17.13
N LYS A 147 -4.49 -10.85 -16.41
CA LYS A 147 -4.31 -11.27 -15.02
C LYS A 147 -3.26 -12.38 -14.87
N GLY A 148 -3.18 -13.30 -15.82
CA GLY A 148 -2.16 -14.36 -15.85
C GLY A 148 -0.74 -13.82 -16.08
N GLU A 149 -0.58 -12.87 -17.02
CA GLU A 149 0.69 -12.17 -17.27
C GLU A 149 1.16 -11.42 -16.02
N GLU A 150 0.26 -10.67 -15.38
CA GLU A 150 0.53 -9.92 -14.14
C GLU A 150 0.91 -10.83 -12.98
N ALA A 151 0.16 -11.92 -12.76
CA ALA A 151 0.48 -12.89 -11.72
C ALA A 151 1.84 -13.55 -11.95
N THR A 152 2.16 -13.87 -13.21
CA THR A 152 3.48 -14.42 -13.56
C THR A 152 4.59 -13.41 -13.30
N ALA A 153 4.39 -12.14 -13.66
CA ALA A 153 5.33 -11.07 -13.38
C ALA A 153 5.58 -10.93 -11.88
N TRP A 154 4.54 -10.89 -11.05
CA TRP A 154 4.68 -10.87 -9.59
C TRP A 154 5.43 -12.10 -9.06
N GLU A 155 5.08 -13.31 -9.51
CA GLU A 155 5.72 -14.55 -9.06
C GLU A 155 7.23 -14.58 -9.34
N THR A 156 7.68 -13.97 -10.44
CA THR A 156 9.12 -13.83 -10.72
C THR A 156 9.81 -12.82 -9.81
N MET A 157 9.09 -11.83 -9.29
CA MET A 157 9.64 -10.72 -8.51
C MET A 157 9.54 -10.91 -7.00
N LYS A 158 8.66 -11.79 -6.50
CA LYS A 158 8.39 -11.95 -5.06
C LYS A 158 9.63 -12.26 -4.21
N ALA A 159 10.63 -12.92 -4.81
CA ALA A 159 11.90 -13.28 -4.18
C ALA A 159 13.09 -12.47 -4.73
N SER A 160 12.83 -11.48 -5.58
CA SER A 160 13.86 -10.60 -6.13
C SER A 160 14.30 -9.60 -5.08
N ASP A 161 15.61 -9.32 -5.07
CA ASP A 161 16.22 -8.24 -4.29
C ASP A 161 16.43 -6.98 -5.17
N ASN A 162 16.00 -7.02 -6.43
CA ASN A 162 16.09 -5.89 -7.35
C ASN A 162 14.98 -4.87 -7.07
N THR A 163 15.30 -3.88 -6.23
CA THR A 163 14.36 -2.80 -5.88
C THR A 163 13.92 -1.97 -7.08
N ALA A 164 14.71 -1.85 -8.14
CA ALA A 164 14.31 -1.14 -9.36
C ALA A 164 13.17 -1.87 -10.08
N ALA A 165 13.29 -3.20 -10.23
CA ALA A 165 12.23 -4.02 -10.84
C ALA A 165 10.90 -3.97 -10.04
N LEU A 166 10.99 -3.96 -8.71
CA LEU A 166 9.80 -3.81 -7.86
C LEU A 166 9.13 -2.44 -8.03
N ARG A 167 9.91 -1.35 -8.14
CA ARG A 167 9.37 -0.01 -8.42
C ARG A 167 8.75 0.07 -9.81
N ASP A 168 9.39 -0.54 -10.81
CA ASP A 168 8.85 -0.62 -12.17
C ASP A 168 7.51 -1.36 -12.19
N PHE A 169 7.35 -2.45 -11.43
CA PHE A 169 6.06 -3.14 -11.31
C PHE A 169 4.95 -2.23 -10.76
N VAL A 170 5.19 -1.50 -9.68
CA VAL A 170 4.19 -0.58 -9.09
C VAL A 170 3.81 0.52 -10.09
N ARG A 171 4.79 1.02 -10.86
CA ARG A 171 4.57 2.04 -11.89
C ARG A 171 3.77 1.50 -13.08
N ASP A 172 4.12 0.31 -13.56
CA ASP A 172 3.54 -0.27 -14.77
C ASP A 172 2.14 -0.88 -14.50
N TYR A 173 1.87 -1.31 -13.26
CA TYR A 173 0.59 -1.87 -12.82
C TYR A 173 0.00 -1.14 -11.60
N PRO A 174 -0.37 0.15 -11.69
CA PRO A 174 -0.77 0.97 -10.54
C PRO A 174 -2.05 0.49 -9.82
N LYS A 175 -2.87 -0.33 -10.48
CA LYS A 175 -4.10 -0.92 -9.92
C LYS A 175 -3.97 -2.41 -9.59
N SER A 176 -2.75 -2.95 -9.67
CA SER A 176 -2.48 -4.36 -9.36
C SER A 176 -2.92 -4.72 -7.94
N PRO A 177 -3.63 -5.84 -7.72
CA PRO A 177 -3.86 -6.39 -6.38
C PRO A 177 -2.55 -6.78 -5.66
N TYR A 178 -1.42 -6.92 -6.37
CA TYR A 178 -0.12 -7.25 -5.80
C TYR A 178 0.64 -6.03 -5.29
N ASN A 179 0.20 -4.79 -5.58
CA ASN A 179 0.94 -3.58 -5.21
C ASN A 179 1.26 -3.49 -3.72
N THR A 180 0.33 -3.89 -2.85
CA THR A 180 0.59 -3.92 -1.40
C THR A 180 1.74 -4.88 -1.07
N LEU A 181 1.77 -6.07 -1.68
CA LEU A 181 2.83 -7.05 -1.45
C LEU A 181 4.18 -6.56 -1.98
N VAL A 182 4.18 -5.91 -3.14
CA VAL A 182 5.38 -5.31 -3.74
C VAL A 182 5.91 -4.19 -2.86
N LYS A 183 5.04 -3.32 -2.34
CA LYS A 183 5.41 -2.25 -1.41
C LYS A 183 5.99 -2.79 -0.10
N ILE A 184 5.42 -3.85 0.48
CA ILE A 184 5.97 -4.50 1.68
C ILE A 184 7.37 -5.08 1.41
N ARG A 185 7.56 -5.73 0.24
CA ARG A 185 8.88 -6.25 -0.15
C ARG A 185 9.90 -5.13 -0.36
N LEU A 186 9.51 -4.07 -1.06
CA LEU A 186 10.35 -2.90 -1.29
C LEU A 186 10.75 -2.23 0.03
N ASP A 187 9.80 -2.10 0.96
CA ASP A 187 10.04 -1.59 2.31
C ASP A 187 11.11 -2.42 3.04
N SER A 188 10.90 -3.74 3.10
CA SER A 188 11.82 -4.67 3.77
C SER A 188 13.24 -4.60 3.21
N LEU A 189 13.38 -4.55 1.88
CA LEU A 189 14.69 -4.44 1.21
C LEU A 189 15.33 -3.08 1.44
N THR A 190 14.54 -2.01 1.41
CA THR A 190 15.02 -0.65 1.68
C THR A 190 15.53 -0.58 3.12
N TRP A 191 14.78 -1.13 4.07
CA TRP A 191 15.16 -1.20 5.47
C TRP A 191 16.45 -2.01 5.71
N GLU A 192 16.62 -3.15 5.03
CA GLU A 192 17.86 -3.92 5.08
C GLU A 192 19.05 -3.13 4.51
N GLY A 193 18.85 -2.35 3.43
CA GLY A 193 19.82 -1.39 2.92
C GLY A 193 20.19 -0.33 3.96
N THR A 194 19.18 0.31 4.56
CA THR A 194 19.34 1.31 5.62
C THR A 194 20.10 0.75 6.82
N LEU A 195 19.85 -0.50 7.19
CA LEU A 195 20.57 -1.19 8.26
C LEU A 195 22.02 -1.46 7.94
N ARG A 196 22.35 -1.76 6.68
CA ARG A 196 23.73 -1.95 6.21
C ARG A 196 24.53 -0.66 6.23
N GLU A 197 23.92 0.44 5.78
CA GLU A 197 24.54 1.76 5.83
C GLU A 197 24.66 2.26 7.27
N ASN A 198 23.61 2.06 8.09
CA ASN A 198 23.57 2.39 9.51
C ASN A 198 24.01 3.82 9.85
N THR A 199 23.64 4.79 9.01
CA THR A 199 23.94 6.21 9.21
C THR A 199 22.68 7.04 9.45
N ALA A 200 22.82 8.22 10.07
CA ALA A 200 21.71 9.15 10.22
C ALA A 200 21.10 9.54 8.85
N GLU A 201 21.93 9.73 7.83
CA GLU A 201 21.45 10.02 6.47
C GLU A 201 20.59 8.88 5.92
N ALA A 202 21.03 7.63 6.04
CA ALA A 202 20.28 6.47 5.57
C ALA A 202 18.90 6.37 6.24
N TYR A 203 18.83 6.56 7.57
CA TYR A 203 17.57 6.55 8.31
C TYR A 203 16.67 7.73 7.93
N SER A 204 17.24 8.92 7.68
CA SER A 204 16.51 10.08 7.18
C SER A 204 15.91 9.81 5.79
N ASN A 205 16.71 9.24 4.89
CA ASN A 205 16.27 8.89 3.54
C ASN A 205 15.14 7.86 3.56
N TYR A 206 15.23 6.84 4.44
CA TYR A 206 14.15 5.88 4.64
C TYR A 206 12.84 6.58 5.08
N MET A 207 12.90 7.51 6.04
CA MET A 207 11.71 8.25 6.51
C MET A 207 11.06 9.07 5.37
N VAL A 208 11.87 9.76 4.56
CA VAL A 208 11.38 10.54 3.41
C VAL A 208 10.70 9.64 2.37
N LEU A 209 11.29 8.48 2.04
CA LEU A 209 10.71 7.53 1.09
C LEU A 209 9.46 6.83 1.62
N SER A 210 9.37 6.67 2.95
CA SER A 210 8.14 6.18 3.59
C SER A 210 7.01 7.21 3.47
N GLU A 211 7.31 8.48 3.72
CA GLU A 211 6.35 9.59 3.62
C GLU A 211 5.89 9.87 2.18
N SER A 212 6.73 9.59 1.17
CA SER A 212 6.32 9.71 -0.25
C SER A 212 5.26 8.67 -0.64
N GLY A 213 5.10 7.60 0.14
CA GLY A 213 4.22 6.48 -0.17
C GLY A 213 4.77 5.51 -1.22
N ASP A 214 6.08 5.58 -1.52
CA ASP A 214 6.75 4.66 -2.43
C ASP A 214 6.68 3.21 -1.90
N PHE A 215 6.67 3.04 -0.57
CA PHE A 215 6.45 1.78 0.13
C PHE A 215 5.60 1.97 1.40
N ASN A 216 5.38 0.91 2.18
CA ASN A 216 4.38 0.91 3.26
C ASN A 216 4.78 1.72 4.50
N GLY A 217 6.08 1.77 4.81
CA GLY A 217 6.62 2.55 5.91
C GLY A 217 6.65 1.81 7.25
N ASP A 218 6.67 0.47 7.22
CA ASP A 218 6.52 -0.40 8.39
C ASP A 218 7.60 -0.16 9.45
N TYR A 219 8.79 0.33 9.05
CA TYR A 219 9.92 0.61 9.93
C TYR A 219 10.10 2.10 10.25
N TYR A 220 9.14 2.97 9.94
CA TYR A 220 9.29 4.43 10.14
C TYR A 220 9.65 4.80 11.59
N ALA A 221 8.93 4.24 12.57
CA ALA A 221 9.18 4.50 13.98
C ALA A 221 10.58 4.03 14.43
N GLU A 222 11.03 2.89 13.92
CA GLU A 222 12.37 2.37 14.18
C GLU A 222 13.45 3.21 13.51
N ALA A 223 13.22 3.67 12.27
CA ALA A 223 14.12 4.59 11.57
C ALA A 223 14.27 5.91 12.33
N GLN A 224 13.17 6.48 12.83
CA GLN A 224 13.21 7.71 13.63
C GLN A 224 14.02 7.55 14.92
N LYS A 225 13.84 6.44 15.65
CA LYS A 225 14.63 6.16 16.86
C LYS A 225 16.12 6.08 16.54
N ARG A 226 16.49 5.38 15.47
CA ARG A 226 17.90 5.20 15.08
C ARG A 226 18.52 6.46 14.51
N TYR A 227 17.77 7.24 13.75
CA TYR A 227 18.15 8.58 13.35
C TYR A 227 18.50 9.42 14.58
N ALA A 228 17.65 9.46 15.59
CA ALA A 228 17.90 10.23 16.82
C ALA A 228 19.14 9.73 17.60
N MET A 229 19.50 8.45 17.50
CA MET A 229 20.73 7.92 18.11
C MET A 229 21.99 8.32 17.36
N LEU A 230 21.92 8.49 16.04
CA LEU A 230 23.10 8.68 15.17
C LEU A 230 23.23 10.09 14.60
N PHE A 231 22.24 10.95 14.81
CA PHE A 231 22.27 12.33 14.39
C PHE A 231 22.96 13.21 15.43
N GLN A 232 23.87 14.07 14.96
CA GLN A 232 24.62 15.00 15.79
C GLN A 232 24.39 16.43 15.31
N SER A 233 23.88 17.28 16.22
CA SER A 233 23.54 18.67 15.93
C SER A 233 24.53 19.69 16.48
N TYR A 234 25.37 19.33 17.45
CA TYR A 234 26.26 20.23 18.18
C TYR A 234 27.69 20.20 17.63
N PRO A 235 28.45 21.31 17.77
CA PRO A 235 29.86 21.34 17.39
C PRO A 235 30.63 20.27 18.17
N VAL A 236 31.37 19.46 17.43
CA VAL A 236 32.19 18.38 17.95
C VAL A 236 33.56 18.94 18.33
N ASP A 237 33.94 18.83 19.61
CA ASP A 237 35.33 19.02 20.01
C ASP A 237 36.16 17.84 19.49
N LYS A 238 37.12 18.14 18.61
CA LYS A 238 37.91 17.13 17.92
C LYS A 238 38.84 16.37 18.87
N ALA A 239 39.44 17.03 19.86
CA ALA A 239 40.33 16.35 20.80
C ALA A 239 39.57 15.39 21.72
N VAL A 240 38.36 15.79 22.13
CA VAL A 240 37.42 14.92 22.85
C VAL A 240 37.02 13.74 21.98
N LEU A 241 36.62 13.98 20.72
CA LEU A 241 36.24 12.92 19.79
C LEU A 241 37.38 11.92 19.58
N ASP A 242 38.60 12.38 19.36
CA ASP A 242 39.77 11.52 19.14
C ASP A 242 40.03 10.61 20.36
N SER A 243 39.84 11.14 21.58
CA SER A 243 39.95 10.37 22.82
C SER A 243 38.87 9.29 22.92
N ILE A 244 37.62 9.64 22.58
CA ILE A 244 36.49 8.70 22.54
C ILE A 244 36.74 7.61 21.48
N GLN A 245 37.14 7.99 20.27
CA GLN A 245 37.46 7.08 19.18
C GLN A 245 38.55 6.09 19.58
N ALA A 246 39.61 6.55 20.26
CA ALA A 246 40.67 5.69 20.78
C ALA A 246 40.17 4.70 21.85
N THR A 247 39.30 5.12 22.78
CA THR A 247 38.69 4.21 23.76
C THR A 247 37.82 3.16 23.07
N VAL A 248 36.99 3.57 22.11
CA VAL A 248 36.09 2.67 21.38
C VAL A 248 36.89 1.64 20.57
N ASP A 249 37.84 2.11 19.75
CA ASP A 249 38.69 1.24 18.94
C ASP A 249 39.47 0.24 19.80
N GLY A 250 40.05 0.70 20.92
CA GLY A 250 40.78 -0.14 21.86
C GLY A 250 39.93 -1.27 22.46
N ILE A 251 38.71 -0.96 22.93
CA ILE A 251 37.80 -1.97 23.47
C ILE A 251 37.38 -2.98 22.42
N PHE A 252 36.92 -2.52 21.25
CA PHE A 252 36.39 -3.42 20.22
C PHE A 252 37.48 -4.25 19.54
N THR A 253 38.70 -3.72 19.42
CA THR A 253 39.88 -4.47 18.98
C THR A 253 40.25 -5.55 19.99
N ALA A 254 40.33 -5.21 21.28
CA ALA A 254 40.62 -6.17 22.34
C ALA A 254 39.55 -7.28 22.43
N TRP A 255 38.28 -6.91 22.24
CA TRP A 255 37.18 -7.88 22.22
C TRP A 255 37.27 -8.81 20.99
N SER A 256 37.42 -8.24 19.79
CA SER A 256 37.47 -9.01 18.54
C SER A 256 38.66 -9.96 18.47
N THR A 257 39.76 -9.63 19.16
CA THR A 257 40.97 -10.48 19.26
C THR A 257 40.95 -11.43 20.45
N ALA A 258 39.84 -11.49 21.19
CA ALA A 258 39.68 -12.28 22.41
C ALA A 258 40.72 -11.97 23.51
N ASN A 259 41.33 -10.77 23.48
CA ASN A 259 42.27 -10.30 24.49
C ASN A 259 41.55 -9.49 25.57
N TYR A 260 40.74 -10.16 26.38
CA TYR A 260 39.90 -9.49 27.40
C TYR A 260 40.70 -8.77 28.49
N ALA A 261 41.94 -9.20 28.75
CA ALA A 261 42.82 -8.47 29.66
C ALA A 261 43.10 -7.05 29.14
N ALA A 262 43.22 -6.87 27.82
CA ALA A 262 43.43 -5.58 27.18
C ALA A 262 42.20 -4.66 27.20
N ILE A 263 41.02 -5.13 27.60
CA ILE A 263 39.84 -4.27 27.82
C ILE A 263 39.95 -3.50 29.14
N THR A 264 40.63 -4.07 30.14
CA THR A 264 40.73 -3.53 31.52
C THR A 264 41.10 -2.04 31.61
N PRO A 265 42.09 -1.52 30.84
CA PRO A 265 42.49 -0.11 30.92
C PRO A 265 41.40 0.87 30.50
N PHE A 266 40.42 0.42 29.70
CA PHE A 266 39.32 1.24 29.20
C PHE A 266 38.08 1.21 30.10
N LEU A 267 38.06 0.36 31.14
CA LEU A 267 36.94 0.24 32.06
C LEU A 267 37.18 1.03 33.35
N ALA A 268 36.15 1.74 33.79
CA ALA A 268 36.13 2.31 35.13
C ALA A 268 36.23 1.18 36.20
N PRO A 269 36.71 1.47 37.43
CA PRO A 269 36.81 0.45 38.49
C PRO A 269 35.49 -0.29 38.77
N SER A 270 34.36 0.38 38.54
CA SER A 270 33.03 -0.22 38.58
C SER A 270 32.22 0.25 37.38
N VAL A 271 31.64 -0.71 36.65
CA VAL A 271 30.80 -0.48 35.49
C VAL A 271 29.36 -0.80 35.90
N SER A 272 28.47 0.16 35.74
CA SER A 272 27.06 0.07 36.14
C SER A 272 26.25 -0.89 35.26
N ARG A 273 26.64 -1.03 33.99
CA ARG A 273 26.05 -1.96 33.04
C ARG A 273 27.08 -2.37 31.99
N PHE A 274 27.31 -3.66 31.82
CA PHE A 274 28.12 -4.18 30.73
C PHE A 274 27.32 -5.25 29.97
N PHE A 275 26.70 -4.88 28.85
CA PHE A 275 25.79 -5.74 28.07
C PHE A 275 24.84 -6.55 28.99
N ASP A 276 24.87 -7.87 28.90
CA ASP A 276 24.06 -8.80 29.70
C ASP A 276 24.71 -9.17 31.05
N ILE A 277 25.97 -8.79 31.30
CA ILE A 277 26.65 -9.01 32.60
C ILE A 277 26.04 -8.14 33.72
N GLY A 278 25.50 -6.97 33.36
CA GLY A 278 24.96 -6.01 34.32
C GLY A 278 26.06 -5.26 35.09
N SER A 279 25.77 -4.88 36.33
CA SER A 279 26.70 -4.11 37.18
C SER A 279 27.81 -4.99 37.75
N ALA A 280 29.07 -4.61 37.51
CA ALA A 280 30.23 -5.38 37.94
C ALA A 280 31.52 -4.54 38.07
N LYS A 281 32.47 -5.04 38.87
CA LYS A 281 33.85 -4.55 38.84
C LYS A 281 34.53 -4.99 37.55
N ARG A 282 35.45 -4.18 37.03
CA ARG A 282 36.14 -4.46 35.76
C ARG A 282 36.84 -5.82 35.72
N GLU A 283 37.41 -6.29 36.83
CA GLU A 283 38.08 -7.60 36.90
C GLU A 283 37.09 -8.77 36.76
N LYS A 284 35.85 -8.61 37.26
CA LYS A 284 34.79 -9.62 37.09
C LYS A 284 34.34 -9.68 35.64
N ILE A 285 34.22 -8.53 34.98
CA ILE A 285 33.79 -8.43 33.57
C ILE A 285 34.79 -9.18 32.68
N THR A 286 36.08 -8.87 32.78
CA THR A 286 37.11 -9.51 31.95
C THR A 286 37.22 -11.01 32.23
N GLY A 287 37.05 -11.43 33.48
CA GLY A 287 36.95 -12.83 33.86
C GLY A 287 35.76 -13.56 33.22
N GLN A 288 34.58 -12.96 33.24
CA GLN A 288 33.37 -13.54 32.64
C GLN A 288 33.47 -13.63 31.11
N LEU A 289 33.95 -12.58 30.44
CA LEU A 289 34.19 -12.59 28.99
C LEU A 289 35.15 -13.72 28.58
N SER A 290 36.24 -13.90 29.34
CA SER A 290 37.20 -14.99 29.10
C SER A 290 36.54 -16.37 29.26
N MET A 291 35.66 -16.53 30.25
CA MET A 291 34.91 -17.78 30.46
C MET A 291 33.88 -18.04 29.35
N GLU A 292 33.17 -17.01 28.89
CA GLU A 292 32.18 -17.12 27.82
C GLU A 292 32.82 -17.51 26.48
N MET A 293 33.99 -16.96 26.18
CA MET A 293 34.73 -17.40 24.99
C MET A 293 35.21 -18.83 25.09
N ALA A 294 35.73 -19.25 26.25
CA ALA A 294 36.16 -20.63 26.44
C ALA A 294 35.01 -21.65 26.27
N LYS A 295 33.78 -21.25 26.61
CA LYS A 295 32.56 -22.07 26.45
C LYS A 295 31.94 -22.00 25.05
N SER A 296 32.28 -20.97 24.28
CA SER A 296 31.78 -20.76 22.93
C SER A 296 32.50 -21.72 21.98
N GLU A 297 31.97 -22.94 21.82
CA GLU A 297 32.52 -24.01 20.96
C GLU A 297 32.78 -23.56 19.50
N ASN A 298 32.16 -22.46 19.04
CA ASN A 298 32.08 -22.12 17.61
C ASN A 298 32.37 -20.68 17.13
N ALA A 299 32.86 -19.69 17.89
CA ALA A 299 32.76 -18.31 17.39
C ALA A 299 34.07 -17.48 17.32
N PRO A 300 34.54 -17.09 16.11
CA PRO A 300 35.03 -15.74 15.94
C PRO A 300 33.81 -14.79 15.96
N ARG A 301 33.72 -13.97 17.01
CA ARG A 301 32.82 -12.82 17.08
C ARG A 301 33.66 -11.59 16.75
N LYS A 302 33.57 -11.11 15.51
CA LYS A 302 34.20 -9.84 15.14
C LYS A 302 33.17 -8.74 15.37
N LEU A 303 33.59 -7.70 16.08
CA LEU A 303 32.81 -6.50 16.33
C LEU A 303 33.52 -5.38 15.59
N VAL A 304 32.92 -4.87 14.52
CA VAL A 304 33.51 -3.82 13.69
C VAL A 304 32.73 -2.53 13.92
N PRO A 305 33.24 -1.61 14.77
CA PRO A 305 32.62 -0.31 14.95
C PRO A 305 32.90 0.59 13.75
N ASP A 306 31.92 1.41 13.38
CA ASP A 306 32.17 2.54 12.51
C ASP A 306 32.70 3.70 13.36
N ILE A 307 34.02 3.84 13.38
CA ILE A 307 34.71 4.85 14.18
C ILE A 307 34.44 6.28 13.67
N GLU A 308 34.23 6.43 12.37
CA GLU A 308 33.99 7.73 11.74
C GLU A 308 32.57 8.24 12.01
N ALA A 309 31.61 7.31 12.16
CA ALA A 309 30.22 7.63 12.46
C ALA A 309 29.91 7.80 13.97
N ILE A 310 30.91 7.76 14.85
CA ILE A 310 30.73 7.93 16.29
C ILE A 310 30.12 9.29 16.61
N GLN A 311 29.05 9.27 17.40
CA GLN A 311 28.41 10.47 17.94
C GLN A 311 28.54 10.52 19.45
N TYR A 312 28.62 11.73 20.01
CA TYR A 312 28.63 11.89 21.45
C TYR A 312 27.89 13.14 21.94
N GLU A 313 27.36 13.01 23.15
CA GLU A 313 26.76 14.08 23.93
C GLU A 313 27.53 14.21 25.26
N LYS A 314 28.02 15.43 25.56
CA LYS A 314 28.61 15.74 26.87
C LYS A 314 27.50 16.14 27.85
N THR A 315 27.42 15.46 28.98
CA THR A 315 26.44 15.72 30.03
C THR A 315 26.91 16.83 30.98
N LEU A 316 25.99 17.33 31.81
CA LEU A 316 26.28 18.36 32.83
C LEU A 316 27.29 17.88 33.90
N ASP A 317 27.36 16.57 34.14
CA ASP A 317 28.27 15.95 35.12
C ASP A 317 29.66 15.65 34.54
N ASP A 318 30.03 16.27 33.42
CA ASP A 318 31.30 16.06 32.71
C ASP A 318 31.52 14.61 32.25
N ARG A 319 30.42 13.91 31.93
CA ARG A 319 30.40 12.55 31.37
C ARG A 319 30.02 12.60 29.88
N TYR A 320 30.27 11.51 29.17
CA TYR A 320 29.96 11.41 27.74
C TYR A 320 29.02 10.24 27.47
N LYS A 321 27.93 10.49 26.74
CA LYS A 321 27.11 9.45 26.13
C LYS A 321 27.53 9.31 24.68
N VAL A 322 27.83 8.09 24.24
CA VAL A 322 28.41 7.82 22.94
C VAL A 322 27.58 6.75 22.25
N ASN A 323 27.24 6.99 20.98
CA ASN A 323 26.55 6.02 20.13
C ASN A 323 27.50 5.60 19.01
N VAL A 324 27.66 4.29 18.84
CA VAL A 324 28.61 3.68 17.91
C VAL A 324 27.87 2.71 17.00
N PRO A 325 27.68 3.03 15.71
CA PRO A 325 27.22 2.06 14.73
C PRO A 325 28.18 0.87 14.66
N LEU A 326 27.63 -0.35 14.60
CA LEU A 326 28.40 -1.58 14.71
C LEU A 326 27.88 -2.65 13.74
N VAL A 327 28.81 -3.36 13.11
CA VAL A 327 28.53 -4.63 12.42
C VAL A 327 29.08 -5.78 13.25
N LYS A 328 28.26 -6.82 13.46
CA LYS A 328 28.70 -8.06 14.10
C LYS A 328 28.90 -9.15 13.07
N THR A 329 30.03 -9.83 13.15
CA THR A 329 30.31 -11.05 12.38
C THR A 329 30.26 -12.25 13.30
N ILE A 330 29.44 -13.25 12.98
CA ILE A 330 29.22 -14.45 13.78
C ILE A 330 29.34 -15.69 12.90
N GLY A 331 29.95 -16.75 13.42
CA GLY A 331 30.13 -18.03 12.72
C GLY A 331 31.58 -18.28 12.34
N LYS A 332 31.91 -19.50 11.88
CA LYS A 332 33.23 -19.87 11.36
C LYS A 332 33.12 -20.09 9.86
N ASP A 333 34.22 -19.86 9.15
CA ASP A 333 34.35 -20.20 7.72
C ASP A 333 33.88 -21.65 7.48
N PRO A 334 32.93 -21.91 6.55
CA PRO A 334 32.35 -20.98 5.56
C PRO A 334 31.05 -20.27 5.99
N ASP A 335 30.47 -20.63 7.14
CA ASP A 335 29.16 -20.17 7.63
C ASP A 335 29.24 -18.83 8.39
N VAL A 336 30.03 -17.89 7.88
CA VAL A 336 30.18 -16.56 8.47
C VAL A 336 28.99 -15.67 8.08
N LYS A 337 28.29 -15.11 9.07
CA LYS A 337 27.19 -14.17 8.87
C LYS A 337 27.56 -12.79 9.43
N GLU A 338 27.45 -11.78 8.57
CA GLU A 338 27.48 -10.37 8.97
C GLU A 338 26.08 -9.89 9.29
N ILE A 339 25.94 -9.22 10.43
CA ILE A 339 24.68 -8.70 10.93
C ILE A 339 24.90 -7.21 11.20
N PRO A 340 24.46 -6.35 10.27
CA PRO A 340 24.60 -4.91 10.41
C PRO A 340 23.50 -4.33 11.30
N GLY A 341 23.58 -3.03 11.59
CA GLY A 341 22.49 -2.31 12.24
C GLY A 341 22.48 -2.35 13.77
N TYR A 342 23.54 -2.85 14.40
CA TYR A 342 23.71 -2.66 15.83
C TYR A 342 24.13 -1.20 16.10
N ILE A 343 23.68 -0.68 17.23
CA ILE A 343 24.16 0.59 17.77
C ILE A 343 24.57 0.31 19.22
N VAL A 344 25.85 0.50 19.52
CA VAL A 344 26.36 0.38 20.89
C VAL A 344 26.29 1.74 21.57
N HIS A 345 25.73 1.74 22.76
CA HIS A 345 25.61 2.88 23.65
C HIS A 345 26.67 2.76 24.74
N ILE A 346 27.53 3.75 24.86
CA ILE A 346 28.64 3.78 25.82
C ILE A 346 28.52 5.05 26.67
N GLU A 347 28.59 4.89 27.98
CA GLU A 347 28.77 6.01 28.90
C GLU A 347 30.21 6.06 29.40
N LEU A 348 30.86 7.20 29.24
CA LEU A 348 32.23 7.46 29.66
C LEU A 348 32.26 8.48 30.80
N ASP A 349 33.20 8.34 31.72
CA ASP A 349 33.53 9.39 32.69
C ASP A 349 34.44 10.48 32.07
N SER A 350 34.83 11.47 32.88
CA SER A 350 35.69 12.58 32.44
C SER A 350 37.10 12.14 32.06
N ALA A 351 37.51 10.92 32.41
CA ALA A 351 38.77 10.30 32.04
C ALA A 351 38.63 9.34 30.83
N PHE A 352 37.48 9.36 30.15
CA PHE A 352 37.14 8.49 29.01
C PHE A 352 37.10 6.99 29.34
N LEU A 353 36.87 6.64 30.61
CA LEU A 353 36.69 5.25 31.03
C LEU A 353 35.22 4.85 30.97
N VAL A 354 34.96 3.63 30.49
CA VAL A 354 33.61 3.08 30.35
C VAL A 354 32.99 2.83 31.72
N THR A 355 31.86 3.47 31.94
CA THR A 355 31.00 3.38 33.13
C THR A 355 29.70 2.63 32.84
N ALA A 356 29.28 2.58 31.58
CA ALA A 356 28.22 1.70 31.08
C ALA A 356 28.44 1.38 29.60
N ILE A 357 28.05 0.18 29.15
CA ILE A 357 28.02 -0.21 27.75
C ILE A 357 26.88 -1.19 27.50
N TYR A 358 26.07 -0.96 26.48
CA TYR A 358 24.96 -1.83 26.06
C TYR A 358 24.63 -1.59 24.59
N GLU A 359 23.72 -2.36 24.00
CA GLU A 359 23.41 -2.26 22.58
C GLU A 359 21.91 -2.20 22.29
N THR A 360 21.58 -1.53 21.19
CA THR A 360 20.31 -1.67 20.49
C THR A 360 20.50 -2.62 19.32
N LYS A 361 19.63 -3.63 19.24
CA LYS A 361 19.67 -4.67 18.19
C LYS A 361 18.99 -4.19 16.90
N PRO A 362 19.41 -4.69 15.72
CA PRO A 362 18.75 -4.38 14.45
C PRO A 362 17.32 -4.93 14.36
N TYR A 363 17.03 -6.01 15.09
CA TYR A 363 15.71 -6.63 15.22
C TYR A 363 15.65 -7.48 16.50
N THR A 364 14.44 -7.79 16.98
CA THR A 364 14.17 -8.43 18.29
C THR A 364 14.97 -9.72 18.54
N TYR A 365 15.16 -10.53 17.50
CA TYR A 365 15.83 -11.83 17.57
C TYR A 365 17.27 -11.81 17.05
N ALA A 366 17.88 -10.62 16.90
CA ALA A 366 19.27 -10.54 16.50
C ALA A 366 20.16 -11.13 17.61
N PRO A 367 21.18 -11.93 17.26
CA PRO A 367 22.04 -12.61 18.22
C PRO A 367 22.88 -11.68 19.10
#